data_AF-A0A950HKR1-F1
#
_entry.id   AF-A0A950HKR1-F1
#
_cell.length_a   1.000
_cell.length_b   1.000
_cell.length_c   1.000
_cell.angle_alpha   90.00
_cell.angle_beta   90.00
_cell.angle_gamma   90.00
#
_symmetry.space_group_name_H-M   'P 1'
#
loop_
_entity.id
_entity.type
_entity.pdbx_description
1 polymer ?
#
loop_
_entity_poly.entity_id
_entity_poly.type
_entity_poly.pdbx_seq_one_letter_code
_entity_poly.pdbx_strand_id
1 'polypeptide(L)' 'MARSTRHPREVRERAVTLVLETQSDYGSQWEAIVSIAGKVGVSA' A
#
# COMPACT_ATOMS: atom_id res chain seq x y z
N MET A 1 20.69 -12.88 11.84
CA MET A 1 20.38 -12.49 10.44
C MET A 1 18.95 -11.99 10.41
N ALA A 2 18.71 -10.75 9.99
CA ALA A 2 17.39 -10.16 9.96
C ALA A 2 16.47 -11.06 9.11
N ARG A 3 15.40 -11.60 9.72
CA ARG A 3 14.31 -12.20 8.95
C ARG A 3 13.87 -11.12 7.98
N SER A 4 14.04 -11.33 6.69
CA SER A 4 13.37 -10.53 5.68
C SER A 4 11.88 -10.68 5.96
N THR A 5 11.31 -9.73 6.71
CA THR A 5 9.88 -9.59 6.98
C THR A 5 9.23 -9.16 5.68
N ARG A 6 9.25 -10.08 4.72
CA ARG A 6 8.58 -9.95 3.45
C ARG A 6 7.12 -9.81 3.81
N HIS A 7 6.53 -8.66 3.50
CA HIS A 7 5.10 -8.49 3.68
C HIS A 7 4.38 -9.67 3.00
N PRO A 8 3.38 -10.27 3.66
CA PRO A 8 2.61 -11.36 3.09
C PRO A 8 2.15 -10.96 1.68
N ARG A 9 2.19 -11.92 0.74
CA ARG A 9 1.79 -11.66 -0.65
C ARG A 9 0.39 -11.06 -0.73
N GLU A 10 -0.52 -11.56 0.11
CA GLU A 10 -1.88 -11.05 0.25
C GLU A 10 -1.94 -9.56 0.63
N VAL A 11 -1.07 -9.11 1.56
CA VAL A 11 -0.99 -7.71 1.98
C VAL A 11 -0.51 -6.84 0.82
N ARG A 12 0.49 -7.31 0.07
CA ARG A 12 1.00 -6.59 -1.11
C ARG A 12 -0.03 -6.48 -2.21
N GLU A 13 -0.69 -7.59 -2.55
CA GLU A 13 -1.70 -7.64 -3.60
C GLU A 13 -2.90 -6.77 -3.26
N ARG A 14 -3.40 -6.87 -2.03
CA ARG A 14 -4.49 -6.03 -1.53
C ARG A 14 -4.11 -4.55 -1.54
N ALA A 15 -2.89 -4.19 -1.14
CA ALA A 15 -2.43 -2.80 -1.19
C ALA A 15 -2.37 -2.27 -2.63
N VAL A 16 -1.87 -3.07 -3.58
CA VAL A 16 -1.81 -2.68 -5.00
C VAL A 16 -3.21 -2.50 -5.60
N THR A 17 -4.13 -3.45 -5.35
CA THR A 17 -5.53 -3.32 -5.80
C THR A 17 -6.17 -2.06 -5.23
N LEU A 18 -6.02 -1.80 -3.93
CA LEU A 18 -6.58 -0.60 -3.29
C LEU A 18 -6.01 0.71 -3.86
N VAL A 19 -4.71 0.77 -4.16
CA VAL A 19 -4.11 1.95 -4.81
C VAL A 19 -4.70 2.14 -6.19
N LEU A 20 -4.88 1.08 -6.97
CA LEU A 20 -5.44 1.17 -8.32
C LEU A 20 -6.92 1.57 -8.32
N GLU A 21 -7.68 1.14 -7.32
CA GLU A 21 -9.08 1.52 -7.15
C GLU A 21 -9.23 2.98 -6.74
N THR A 22 -8.38 3.46 -5.83
CA THR A 22 -8.49 4.80 -5.24
C THR A 22 -7.67 5.87 -5.96
N GLN A 23 -6.76 5.53 -6.88
CA GLN A 23 -5.92 6.52 -7.60
C GLN A 23 -6.73 7.60 -8.34
N SER A 24 -7.97 7.29 -8.74
CA SER A 24 -8.87 8.21 -9.44
C SER A 24 -9.48 9.27 -8.51
N ASP A 25 -9.53 8.99 -7.19
CA ASP A 25 -10.08 9.87 -6.17
C ASP A 25 -9.02 10.83 -5.59
N TYR A 26 -7.74 10.61 -5.90
CA TYR A 26 -6.62 11.42 -5.44
C TYR A 26 -6.03 12.27 -6.58
N GLY A 27 -5.53 13.46 -6.24
CA GLY A 27 -4.89 14.36 -7.21
C GLY A 27 -3.54 13.83 -7.73
N SER A 28 -2.97 12.85 -7.03
CA SER A 28 -1.76 12.15 -7.44
C SER A 28 -1.75 10.69 -6.99
N GLN A 29 -1.08 9.84 -7.77
CA GLN A 29 -0.85 8.45 -7.39
C GLN A 29 -0.07 8.32 -6.07
N TRP A 30 0.80 9.30 -5.78
CA TRP A 30 1.55 9.33 -4.53
C TRP A 30 0.64 9.54 -3.30
N GLU A 31 -0.34 10.43 -3.37
CA GLU A 31 -1.32 10.62 -2.29
C GLU A 31 -2.14 9.36 -2.05
N ALA A 32 -2.55 8.66 -3.12
CA ALA A 32 -3.23 7.37 -3.01
C ALA A 32 -2.34 6.34 -2.28
N ILE A 33 -1.08 6.23 -2.67
CA ILE A 33 -0.13 5.30 -2.04
C ILE A 33 0.07 5.62 -0.55
N VAL A 34 0.27 6.88 -0.17
CA VAL A 34 0.46 7.29 1.22
C VAL A 34 -0.79 7.01 2.07
N SER A 35 -1.98 7.31 1.52
CA SER A 35 -3.26 7.00 2.17
C SER A 35 -3.43 5.49 2.40
N ILE A 36 -3.15 4.67 1.38
CA ILE A 36 -3.25 3.21 1.50
C ILE A 36 -2.17 2.64 2.43
N ALA A 37 -0.94 3.16 2.40
CA ALA A 37 0.13 2.75 3.30
C ALA A 37 -0.27 2.95 4.78
N GLY A 38 -0.88 4.08 5.10
CA GLY A 38 -1.45 4.34 6.43
C GLY A 38 -2.60 3.40 6.80
N LYS A 39 -3.45 3.01 5.85
CA LYS A 39 -4.55 2.05 6.07
C LYS A 39 -4.08 0.61 6.27
N VAL A 40 -3.00 0.21 5.61
CA VAL A 40 -2.46 -1.18 5.67
C VAL A 40 -1.47 -1.35 6.83
N GLY A 41 -1.10 -0.26 7.51
CA GLY A 41 -0.11 -0.28 8.59
C GLY A 41 1.30 -0.53 8.09
N VAL A 42 1.55 -0.26 6.80
CA VAL A 42 2.88 -0.27 6.18
C VAL A 42 3.34 1.19 6.12
N SER A 43 3.42 1.79 7.30
CA SER A 43 4.06 3.09 7.49
C SER A 43 5.58 2.86 7.56
N ALA A 44 6.36 3.76 6.97
CA ALA A 44 7.80 3.80 7.20
C ALA A 44 8.14 4.01 8.68
#